data_AF-A0A8H7NX78-F1
#
_entry.id   AF-A0A8H7NX78-F1
#
_cell.length_a   1.000
_cell.length_b   1.000
_cell.length_c   1.000
_cell.angle_alpha   90.00
_cell.angle_beta   90.00
_cell.angle_gamma   90.00
#
_symmetry.space_group_name_H-M   'P 1'
#
loop_
_entity.id
_entity.type
_entity.pdbx_description
1 polymer ?
#
loop_
_entity_poly.entity_id
_entity_poly.type
_entity_poly.pdbx_seq_one_letter_code
_entity_poly.pdbx_strand_id
1 'polypeptide(L)'
;MWYFVFRRQPLKSLFLACHIMFLILVRIPFWTTVYTLIPGLRPRRTWSVVRSLTVLLLNAVMEALFFTDMNVSQPINLAAEENGSGFVWIDPVPELVTGGIRELAEINNVKAVRTGGYWFGPRDVPAGQRAMVGEKVIYHVHAAIIDALAGYRYLIEDVGFEPQNIILSGDSAAVDLGDTHTEPGSSMHRNASSDYITLLFKSRYCTRALVGRHPLEMANTSMCISPASRKLVDTPGMFGGLPPTCIFIGDAEIFLDQVRTLRDRLRTANGEEKIKYMEWADVTHDPFMWPWHEPERTLALREIAKWLEEI
;
A
#
# COMPACT_ATOMS: atom_id res chain seq x y z
N MET A 1 13.96 10.28 13.46
CA MET A 1 14.61 10.54 12.15
C MET A 1 14.10 11.87 11.64
N TRP A 2 14.93 12.71 11.04
CA TRP A 2 14.48 13.97 10.43
C TRP A 2 14.06 13.68 8.98
N TYR A 3 12.83 14.04 8.61
CA TYR A 3 12.34 14.00 7.23
C TYR A 3 12.11 15.44 6.72
N PHE A 4 12.19 15.62 5.40
CA PHE A 4 12.07 16.89 4.67
C PHE A 4 13.07 17.98 5.09
N VAL A 5 14.27 17.57 5.51
CA VAL A 5 15.34 18.44 6.01
C VAL A 5 15.74 19.49 4.97
N PHE A 6 15.86 19.08 3.71
CA PHE A 6 16.30 19.90 2.59
C PHE A 6 15.13 20.33 1.69
N ARG A 7 13.93 20.53 2.25
CA ARG A 7 12.74 20.90 1.44
C ARG A 7 12.78 22.32 0.86
N ARG A 8 13.59 23.22 1.43
CA ARG A 8 13.64 24.64 1.04
C ARG A 8 14.85 24.96 0.18
N GLN A 9 14.66 25.86 -0.78
CA GLN A 9 15.76 26.39 -1.58
C GLN A 9 16.66 27.33 -0.74
N PRO A 10 17.98 27.38 -1.01
CA PRO A 10 18.71 26.67 -2.08
C PRO A 10 19.18 25.25 -1.70
N LEU A 11 19.02 24.85 -0.42
CA LEU A 11 19.52 23.58 0.10
C LEU A 11 18.90 22.36 -0.60
N LYS A 12 17.64 22.45 -1.04
CA LYS A 12 16.98 21.44 -1.86
C LYS A 12 17.79 21.11 -3.12
N SER A 13 18.07 22.13 -3.94
CA SER A 13 18.81 21.95 -5.19
C SER A 13 20.23 21.46 -4.94
N LEU A 14 20.91 21.97 -3.90
CA LEU A 14 22.24 21.51 -3.54
C LEU A 14 22.25 20.02 -3.15
N PHE A 15 21.33 19.61 -2.27
CA PHE A 15 21.19 18.22 -1.86
C PHE A 15 20.90 17.31 -3.05
N LEU A 16 19.92 17.66 -3.90
CA LEU A 16 19.57 16.85 -5.07
C LEU A 16 20.75 16.72 -6.04
N ALA A 17 21.47 17.82 -6.32
CA ALA A 17 22.65 17.79 -7.18
C ALA A 17 23.73 16.86 -6.60
N CYS A 18 24.07 17.01 -5.32
CA CYS A 18 25.05 16.15 -4.65
C CYS A 18 24.61 14.68 -4.62
N HIS A 19 23.34 14.41 -4.30
CA HIS A 19 22.78 13.06 -4.21
C HIS A 19 22.78 12.36 -5.57
N ILE A 20 22.35 13.06 -6.63
CA ILE A 20 22.35 12.53 -8.00
C ILE A 20 23.78 12.30 -8.50
N MET A 21 24.69 13.26 -8.29
CA MET A 21 26.10 13.10 -8.67
C MET A 21 26.74 11.91 -7.96
N PHE A 22 26.53 11.77 -6.65
CA PHE A 22 27.06 10.64 -5.88
C PHE A 22 26.44 9.30 -6.30
N LEU A 23 25.14 9.28 -6.59
CA LEU A 23 24.44 8.11 -7.10
C LEU A 23 25.04 7.64 -8.43
N ILE A 24 25.20 8.54 -9.40
CA ILE A 24 25.66 8.23 -10.75
C ILE A 24 27.17 7.93 -10.79
N LEU A 25 27.98 8.75 -10.13
CA LEU A 25 29.45 8.66 -10.25
C LEU A 25 30.07 7.64 -9.30
N VAL A 26 29.39 7.30 -8.20
CA VAL A 26 29.95 6.42 -7.16
C VAL A 26 29.08 5.20 -6.90
N ARG A 27 27.82 5.36 -6.46
CA ARG A 27 26.99 4.22 -6.00
C ARG A 27 26.69 3.23 -7.13
N ILE A 28 26.22 3.70 -8.28
CA ILE A 28 25.86 2.82 -9.42
C ILE A 28 27.09 2.04 -9.94
N PRO A 29 28.24 2.67 -10.26
CA PRO A 29 29.42 1.93 -10.69
C PRO A 29 29.89 0.94 -9.64
N PHE A 30 29.95 1.36 -8.37
CA PHE A 30 30.36 0.49 -7.26
C PHE A 30 29.46 -0.74 -7.13
N TRP A 31 28.14 -0.56 -7.03
CA TRP A 31 27.20 -1.68 -6.90
C TRP A 31 27.23 -2.59 -8.12
N THR A 32 27.33 -2.02 -9.33
CA THR A 32 27.40 -2.79 -10.57
C THR A 32 28.65 -3.69 -10.56
N THR A 33 29.81 -3.12 -10.23
CA THR A 33 31.07 -3.88 -10.13
C THR A 33 30.98 -4.97 -9.07
N VAL A 34 30.56 -4.61 -7.85
CA VAL A 34 30.48 -5.56 -6.73
C VAL A 34 29.51 -6.70 -7.02
N TYR A 35 28.31 -6.42 -7.54
CA TYR A 35 27.29 -7.45 -7.78
C TYR A 35 27.53 -8.29 -9.02
N THR A 36 28.31 -7.79 -9.97
CA THR A 36 28.79 -8.58 -11.10
C THR A 36 29.90 -9.53 -10.65
N LEU A 37 30.86 -9.05 -9.85
CA LEU A 37 32.00 -9.85 -9.41
C LEU A 37 31.67 -10.83 -8.27
N ILE A 38 30.76 -10.46 -7.37
CA ILE A 38 30.45 -11.22 -6.15
C ILE A 38 28.92 -11.36 -5.99
N PRO A 39 28.30 -12.36 -6.65
CA PRO A 39 26.85 -12.59 -6.55
C PRO A 39 26.33 -12.79 -5.12
N GLY A 40 27.18 -13.29 -4.22
CA GLY A 40 26.85 -13.50 -2.81
C GLY A 40 26.57 -12.22 -2.01
N LEU A 41 26.95 -11.04 -2.54
CA LEU A 41 26.72 -9.73 -1.91
C LEU A 41 25.48 -9.00 -2.45
N ARG A 42 24.78 -9.57 -3.44
CA ARG A 42 23.49 -9.03 -3.89
C ARG A 42 22.48 -9.07 -2.74
N PRO A 43 21.48 -8.16 -2.72
CA PRO A 43 20.39 -8.22 -1.75
C PRO A 43 19.76 -9.60 -1.62
N ARG A 44 19.58 -10.26 -2.76
CA ARG A 44 19.16 -11.66 -2.87
C ARG A 44 20.10 -12.36 -3.86
N ARG A 45 20.62 -13.53 -3.48
CA ARG A 45 21.62 -14.26 -4.29
C ARG A 45 21.08 -14.71 -5.64
N THR A 46 19.78 -14.99 -5.70
CA THR A 46 19.01 -15.41 -6.87
C THR A 46 18.71 -14.26 -7.83
N TRP A 47 18.81 -13.01 -7.37
CA TRP A 47 18.50 -11.87 -8.22
C TRP A 47 19.59 -11.62 -9.27
N SER A 48 19.14 -11.13 -10.41
CA SER A 48 20.02 -10.55 -11.43
C SER A 48 20.65 -9.25 -10.90
N VAL A 49 21.74 -8.84 -11.54
CA VAL A 49 22.38 -7.54 -11.25
C VAL A 49 21.38 -6.41 -11.51
N VAL A 50 20.61 -6.48 -12.60
CA VAL A 50 19.61 -5.47 -12.97
C VAL A 50 18.56 -5.33 -11.86
N ARG A 51 17.95 -6.43 -11.42
CA ARG A 51 16.93 -6.42 -10.35
C ARG A 51 17.48 -5.83 -9.05
N SER A 52 18.71 -6.22 -8.69
CA SER A 52 19.40 -5.69 -7.50
C SER A 52 19.64 -4.19 -7.60
N LEU A 53 20.11 -3.70 -8.75
CA LEU A 53 20.34 -2.28 -8.98
C LEU A 53 19.02 -1.50 -8.98
N THR A 54 17.95 -2.03 -9.56
CA THR A 54 16.63 -1.38 -9.57
C THR A 54 16.13 -1.08 -8.14
N VAL A 55 16.20 -2.04 -7.22
CA VAL A 55 15.79 -1.82 -5.82
C VAL A 55 16.66 -0.77 -5.13
N LEU A 56 17.96 -0.74 -5.40
CA LEU A 56 18.84 0.26 -4.82
C LEU A 56 18.63 1.66 -5.41
N LEU A 57 18.28 1.75 -6.70
CA LEU A 57 17.87 3.00 -7.33
C LEU A 57 16.56 3.51 -6.72
N LEU A 58 15.56 2.64 -6.52
CA LEU A 58 14.31 2.99 -5.85
C LEU A 58 14.55 3.47 -4.42
N ASN A 59 15.44 2.80 -3.66
CA ASN A 59 15.86 3.28 -2.34
C ASN A 59 16.47 4.70 -2.40
N ALA A 60 17.35 4.96 -3.37
CA ALA A 60 17.95 6.29 -3.53
C ALA A 60 16.92 7.36 -3.93
N VAL A 61 15.88 7.00 -4.70
CA VAL A 61 14.74 7.88 -5.00
C VAL A 61 13.92 8.15 -3.73
N MET A 62 13.62 7.11 -2.95
CA MET A 62 12.89 7.24 -1.68
C MET A 62 13.67 8.11 -0.68
N GLU A 63 15.00 7.96 -0.59
CA GLU A 63 15.87 8.87 0.15
C GLU A 63 15.69 10.31 -0.34
N ALA A 64 15.80 10.57 -1.65
CA ALA A 64 15.66 11.92 -2.18
C ALA A 64 14.31 12.57 -1.82
N LEU A 65 13.20 11.82 -1.98
CA LEU A 65 11.85 12.27 -1.65
C LEU A 65 11.69 12.58 -0.15
N PHE A 66 12.16 11.69 0.73
CA PHE A 66 12.04 11.86 2.18
C PHE A 66 12.96 12.94 2.74
N PHE A 67 14.06 13.27 2.07
CA PHE A 67 14.94 14.37 2.50
C PHE A 67 14.53 15.73 1.92
N THR A 68 13.80 15.76 0.81
CA THR A 68 13.36 17.00 0.16
C THR A 68 11.86 17.22 0.32
N ASP A 69 11.06 16.84 -0.68
CA ASP A 69 9.61 16.84 -0.63
C ASP A 69 9.03 15.74 -1.51
N MET A 70 7.78 15.38 -1.22
CA MET A 70 6.92 14.58 -2.08
C MET A 70 5.92 15.53 -2.70
N ASN A 71 6.08 15.86 -3.98
CA ASN A 71 5.14 16.74 -4.67
C ASN A 71 3.91 15.93 -5.08
N VAL A 72 2.97 15.76 -4.16
CA VAL A 72 1.72 15.04 -4.39
C VAL A 72 0.66 16.06 -4.79
N SER A 73 0.45 16.25 -6.10
CA SER A 73 -0.76 16.91 -6.58
C SER A 73 -1.96 16.01 -6.26
N GLN A 74 -3.01 16.56 -5.65
CA GLN A 74 -4.24 15.79 -5.46
C GLN A 74 -4.93 15.56 -6.81
N PRO A 75 -5.09 14.30 -7.27
CA PRO A 75 -5.61 13.99 -8.60
C PRO A 75 -7.00 14.58 -8.87
N ILE A 76 -7.80 14.73 -7.82
CA ILE A 76 -9.18 15.22 -7.89
C ILE A 76 -9.31 16.64 -8.47
N ASN A 77 -8.28 17.48 -8.29
CA ASN A 77 -8.27 18.84 -8.81
C ASN A 77 -8.00 18.89 -10.32
N LEU A 78 -7.39 17.85 -10.89
CA LEU A 78 -7.03 17.80 -12.32
C LEU A 78 -8.13 17.10 -13.14
N ALA A 79 -8.85 16.14 -12.57
CA ALA A 79 -9.84 15.35 -13.32
C ALA A 79 -11.23 15.96 -13.44
N ALA A 80 -11.57 16.96 -12.62
CA ALA A 80 -12.81 17.71 -12.79
C ALA A 80 -12.88 18.45 -14.15
N GLU A 81 -11.75 18.61 -14.83
CA GLU A 81 -11.61 19.40 -16.07
C GLU A 81 -11.58 18.54 -17.35
N GLU A 82 -11.41 17.22 -17.26
CA GLU A 82 -11.28 16.33 -18.44
C GLU A 82 -12.59 15.59 -18.77
N ASN A 83 -13.28 16.05 -19.81
CA ASN A 83 -14.39 15.31 -20.43
C ASN A 83 -13.91 13.95 -20.95
N GLY A 84 -14.56 12.86 -20.53
CA GLY A 84 -14.29 11.49 -21.03
C GLY A 84 -13.25 10.68 -20.24
N SER A 85 -12.83 11.16 -19.07
CA SER A 85 -11.83 10.49 -18.20
C SER A 85 -12.36 9.31 -17.37
N GLY A 86 -13.67 9.01 -17.46
CA GLY A 86 -14.33 8.03 -16.60
C GLY A 86 -14.52 8.50 -15.14
N PHE A 87 -14.24 9.77 -14.87
CA PHE A 87 -14.33 10.36 -13.54
C PHE A 87 -15.79 10.58 -13.09
N VAL A 88 -16.06 10.29 -11.82
CA VAL A 88 -17.35 10.55 -11.17
C VAL A 88 -17.14 11.20 -9.80
N TRP A 89 -18.05 12.11 -9.45
CA TRP A 89 -18.11 12.68 -8.11
C TRP A 89 -18.87 11.76 -7.17
N ILE A 90 -18.37 11.65 -5.94
CA ILE A 90 -18.93 10.81 -4.89
C ILE A 90 -19.21 11.69 -3.68
N ASP A 91 -20.46 11.63 -3.20
CA ASP A 91 -20.90 12.43 -2.06
C ASP A 91 -20.36 11.85 -0.74
N PRO A 92 -20.06 12.72 0.24
CA PRO A 92 -19.49 12.31 1.52
C PRO A 92 -20.51 11.54 2.38
N VAL A 93 -20.02 10.63 3.22
CA VAL A 93 -20.82 9.79 4.14
C VAL A 93 -20.42 9.99 5.62
N PRO A 94 -20.52 11.21 6.18
CA PRO A 94 -20.07 11.49 7.55
C PRO A 94 -20.79 10.62 8.61
N GLU A 95 -22.04 10.22 8.35
CA GLU A 95 -22.83 9.35 9.20
C GLU A 95 -22.27 7.93 9.35
N LEU A 96 -21.55 7.43 8.32
CA LEU A 96 -20.91 6.12 8.33
C LEU A 96 -19.54 6.12 9.03
N VAL A 97 -18.96 7.29 9.28
CA VAL A 97 -17.72 7.43 10.04
C VAL A 97 -18.03 7.24 11.52
N THR A 98 -17.75 6.05 12.06
CA THR A 98 -18.11 5.64 13.43
C THR A 98 -16.90 5.09 14.19
N GLY A 99 -17.09 4.79 15.48
CA GLY A 99 -16.09 4.13 16.34
C GLY A 99 -14.75 4.87 16.41
N GLY A 100 -13.65 4.11 16.43
CA GLY A 100 -12.29 4.68 16.51
C GLY A 100 -11.91 5.55 15.30
N ILE A 101 -12.53 5.35 14.13
CA ILE A 101 -12.29 6.21 12.96
C ILE A 101 -12.86 7.61 13.20
N ARG A 102 -14.06 7.70 13.81
CA ARG A 102 -14.66 8.99 14.19
C ARG A 102 -13.80 9.74 15.20
N GLU A 103 -13.33 9.06 16.23
CA GLU A 103 -12.46 9.67 17.25
C GLU A 103 -11.17 10.22 16.62
N LEU A 104 -10.51 9.43 15.77
CA LEU A 104 -9.32 9.85 15.02
C LEU A 104 -9.62 11.08 14.14
N ALA A 105 -10.77 11.09 13.47
CA ALA A 105 -11.15 12.20 12.59
C ALA A 105 -11.43 13.49 13.39
N GLU A 106 -12.19 13.41 14.48
CA GLU A 106 -12.55 14.57 15.32
C GLU A 106 -11.31 15.23 15.93
N ILE A 107 -10.42 14.44 16.52
CA ILE A 107 -9.20 14.96 17.17
C ILE A 107 -8.28 15.64 16.15
N ASN A 108 -8.20 15.09 14.94
CA ASN A 108 -7.41 15.64 13.86
C ASN A 108 -8.12 16.71 13.03
N ASN A 109 -9.38 17.04 13.36
CA ASN A 109 -10.23 17.95 12.59
C ASN A 109 -10.31 17.55 11.09
N VAL A 110 -10.35 16.24 10.83
CA VAL A 110 -10.58 15.65 9.52
C VAL A 110 -12.08 15.57 9.29
N LYS A 111 -12.53 15.98 8.11
CA LYS A 111 -13.95 15.98 7.73
C LYS A 111 -14.14 15.14 6.47
N ALA A 112 -15.22 14.36 6.44
CA ALA A 112 -15.68 13.78 5.19
C ALA A 112 -16.10 14.92 4.26
N VAL A 113 -15.49 14.97 3.08
CA VAL A 113 -15.78 15.94 2.02
C VAL A 113 -16.07 15.18 0.74
N ARG A 114 -16.69 15.86 -0.23
CA ARG A 114 -16.94 15.28 -1.54
C ARG A 114 -15.62 14.81 -2.15
N THR A 115 -15.62 13.59 -2.68
CA THR A 115 -14.45 12.95 -3.28
C THR A 115 -14.76 12.49 -4.70
N GLY A 116 -13.80 11.87 -5.37
CA GLY A 116 -13.92 11.46 -6.76
C GLY A 116 -13.34 10.08 -6.99
N GLY A 117 -13.92 9.36 -7.95
CA GLY A 117 -13.47 8.05 -8.39
C GLY A 117 -13.33 7.99 -9.90
N TYR A 118 -12.57 7.01 -10.40
CA TYR A 118 -12.42 6.77 -11.82
C TYR A 118 -12.91 5.37 -12.16
N TRP A 119 -13.76 5.30 -13.19
CA TRP A 119 -14.14 4.05 -13.80
C TRP A 119 -13.10 3.61 -14.83
N PHE A 120 -12.57 2.41 -14.65
CA PHE A 120 -11.74 1.73 -15.63
C PHE A 120 -12.53 0.56 -16.21
N GLY A 121 -12.67 0.51 -17.53
CA GLY A 121 -13.46 -0.51 -18.19
C GLY A 121 -13.54 -0.30 -19.71
N PRO A 122 -14.40 -1.06 -20.39
CA PRO A 122 -14.68 -0.86 -21.81
C PRO A 122 -15.07 0.60 -22.10
N ARG A 123 -14.47 1.19 -23.15
CA ARG A 123 -14.60 2.63 -23.45
C ARG A 123 -16.00 3.04 -23.93
N ASP A 124 -16.78 2.06 -24.37
CA ASP A 124 -18.14 2.19 -24.86
C ASP A 124 -19.18 2.24 -23.73
N VAL A 125 -18.76 1.98 -22.49
CA VAL A 125 -19.62 2.01 -21.31
C VAL A 125 -19.47 3.35 -20.58
N PRO A 126 -20.57 4.13 -20.41
CA PRO A 126 -20.53 5.35 -19.61
C PRO A 126 -20.12 5.07 -18.16
N ALA A 127 -19.25 5.92 -17.62
CA ALA A 127 -18.83 5.85 -16.23
C ALA A 127 -20.01 6.06 -15.28
N GLY A 128 -20.11 5.21 -14.25
CA GLY A 128 -21.18 5.29 -13.26
C GLY A 128 -22.56 4.91 -13.78
N GLN A 129 -22.68 4.23 -14.92
CA GLN A 129 -23.95 3.65 -15.35
C GLN A 129 -24.46 2.63 -14.32
N ARG A 130 -25.79 2.41 -14.27
CA ARG A 130 -26.39 1.40 -13.39
C ARG A 130 -25.82 0.01 -13.67
N ALA A 131 -25.53 -0.73 -12.60
CA ALA A 131 -25.03 -2.10 -12.69
C ALA A 131 -26.06 -3.03 -13.36
N MET A 132 -25.57 -3.91 -14.22
CA MET A 132 -26.36 -5.02 -14.75
C MET A 132 -26.52 -6.13 -13.70
N VAL A 133 -27.56 -6.95 -13.84
CA VAL A 133 -27.79 -8.10 -12.96
C VAL A 133 -26.59 -9.06 -13.03
N GLY A 134 -25.97 -9.32 -11.88
CA GLY A 134 -24.79 -10.19 -11.78
C GLY A 134 -23.47 -9.57 -12.25
N GLU A 135 -23.45 -8.28 -12.59
CA GLU A 135 -22.21 -7.56 -12.92
C GLU A 135 -21.31 -7.47 -11.69
N LYS A 136 -20.02 -7.81 -11.84
CA LYS A 136 -19.00 -7.69 -10.79
C LYS A 136 -18.12 -6.47 -11.04
N VAL A 137 -17.69 -5.82 -9.96
CA VAL A 137 -16.77 -4.67 -10.00
C VAL A 137 -15.61 -4.87 -9.04
N ILE A 138 -14.40 -4.48 -9.46
CA ILE A 138 -13.24 -4.37 -8.57
C ILE A 138 -13.17 -2.94 -8.06
N TYR A 139 -13.46 -2.76 -6.77
CA TYR A 139 -13.30 -1.48 -6.09
C TYR A 139 -11.92 -1.39 -5.45
N HIS A 140 -11.00 -0.70 -6.13
CA HIS A 140 -9.64 -0.49 -5.64
C HIS A 140 -9.55 0.78 -4.79
N VAL A 141 -9.04 0.65 -3.56
CA VAL A 141 -8.84 1.77 -2.63
C VAL A 141 -7.54 1.60 -1.84
N HIS A 142 -6.69 2.62 -1.88
CA HIS A 142 -5.39 2.63 -1.20
C HIS A 142 -5.51 3.33 0.17
N ALA A 143 -5.85 2.56 1.21
CA ALA A 143 -5.85 2.94 2.65
C ALA A 143 -6.73 4.14 3.10
N ALA A 144 -7.41 4.86 2.20
CA ALA A 144 -8.26 6.00 2.53
C ALA A 144 -9.64 5.56 3.03
N ILE A 145 -9.74 5.16 4.31
CA ILE A 145 -10.95 4.51 4.86
C ILE A 145 -12.24 5.33 4.74
N ILE A 146 -12.18 6.66 4.88
CA ILE A 146 -13.36 7.53 4.74
C ILE A 146 -13.84 7.55 3.28
N ASP A 147 -12.90 7.63 2.33
CA ASP A 147 -13.20 7.58 0.90
C ASP A 147 -13.68 6.17 0.49
N ALA A 148 -13.13 5.12 1.11
CA ALA A 148 -13.55 3.74 0.93
C ALA A 148 -15.04 3.55 1.26
N LEU A 149 -15.49 4.12 2.39
CA LEU A 149 -16.90 4.08 2.79
C LEU A 149 -17.78 4.83 1.79
N ALA A 150 -17.35 6.01 1.35
CA ALA A 150 -18.09 6.82 0.38
C ALA A 150 -18.25 6.10 -0.97
N GLY A 151 -17.16 5.56 -1.51
CA GLY A 151 -17.19 4.83 -2.78
C GLY A 151 -17.97 3.52 -2.69
N TYR A 152 -17.89 2.79 -1.58
CA TYR A 152 -18.69 1.58 -1.39
C TYR A 152 -20.20 1.88 -1.35
N ARG A 153 -20.60 2.92 -0.61
CA ARG A 153 -21.99 3.41 -0.56
C ARG A 153 -22.48 3.85 -1.93
N TYR A 154 -21.64 4.56 -2.69
CA TYR A 154 -21.92 4.95 -4.08
C TYR A 154 -22.18 3.74 -4.97
N LEU A 155 -21.34 2.70 -4.91
CA LEU A 155 -21.51 1.49 -5.71
C LEU A 155 -22.83 0.77 -5.42
N ILE A 156 -23.24 0.70 -4.15
CA ILE A 156 -24.49 0.05 -3.76
C ILE A 156 -25.71 0.91 -4.11
N GLU A 157 -25.74 2.16 -3.68
CA GLU A 157 -26.98 2.94 -3.70
C GLU A 157 -27.18 3.70 -5.02
N ASP A 158 -26.12 4.31 -5.56
CA ASP A 158 -26.21 5.09 -6.81
C ASP A 158 -26.07 4.22 -8.04
N VAL A 159 -25.15 3.26 -7.99
CA VAL A 159 -24.87 2.41 -9.14
C VAL A 159 -25.73 1.14 -9.12
N GLY A 160 -26.05 0.60 -7.94
CA GLY A 160 -26.94 -0.55 -7.79
C GLY A 160 -26.23 -1.91 -7.82
N PHE A 161 -24.93 -1.97 -7.51
CA PHE A 161 -24.25 -3.25 -7.33
C PHE A 161 -24.77 -3.95 -6.07
N GLU A 162 -25.01 -5.25 -6.18
CA GLU A 162 -25.21 -6.09 -4.99
C GLU A 162 -23.89 -6.20 -4.21
N PRO A 163 -23.91 -6.15 -2.86
CA PRO A 163 -22.70 -6.20 -2.05
C PRO A 163 -21.78 -7.39 -2.37
N GLN A 164 -22.33 -8.57 -2.66
CA GLN A 164 -21.56 -9.77 -3.04
C GLN A 164 -20.81 -9.64 -4.38
N ASN A 165 -21.17 -8.68 -5.23
CA ASN A 165 -20.54 -8.47 -6.53
C ASN A 165 -19.46 -7.39 -6.50
N ILE A 166 -19.19 -6.78 -5.33
CA ILE A 166 -18.15 -5.78 -5.15
C ILE A 166 -16.90 -6.45 -4.56
N ILE A 167 -15.83 -6.52 -5.34
CA ILE A 167 -14.54 -7.07 -4.94
C ILE A 167 -13.67 -5.90 -4.44
N LEU A 168 -13.39 -5.87 -3.13
CA LEU A 168 -12.47 -4.89 -2.56
C LEU A 168 -11.04 -5.25 -2.90
N SER A 169 -10.28 -4.28 -3.40
CA SER A 169 -8.87 -4.42 -3.74
C SER A 169 -8.04 -3.31 -3.10
N GLY A 170 -6.84 -3.64 -2.67
CA GLY A 170 -5.84 -2.70 -2.17
C GLY A 170 -4.45 -3.25 -2.42
N ASP A 171 -3.47 -2.37 -2.41
CA ASP A 171 -2.04 -2.64 -2.60
C ASP A 171 -1.21 -1.91 -1.53
N SER A 172 0.07 -2.26 -1.41
CA SER A 172 1.01 -1.60 -0.50
C SER A 172 0.50 -1.51 0.97
N ALA A 173 -0.28 -2.50 1.41
CA ALA A 173 -0.96 -2.46 2.70
C ALA A 173 0.01 -2.72 3.88
N ALA A 174 0.44 -1.65 4.55
CA ALA A 174 1.14 -1.73 5.82
C ALA A 174 0.16 -2.04 6.96
N VAL A 175 0.13 -3.30 7.40
CA VAL A 175 -0.84 -3.82 8.38
C VAL A 175 -0.38 -3.65 9.84
N ASP A 176 0.81 -3.10 10.07
CA ASP A 176 1.35 -2.73 11.38
C ASP A 176 2.23 -1.47 11.31
N LEU A 177 1.62 -0.31 11.10
CA LEU A 177 2.30 0.99 11.24
C LEU A 177 2.62 1.40 12.69
N GLY A 178 2.22 0.57 13.66
CA GLY A 178 2.57 0.68 15.07
C GLY A 178 4.03 0.31 15.36
N ASP A 179 4.72 -0.36 14.42
CA ASP A 179 6.13 -0.74 14.57
C ASP A 179 6.34 -1.85 15.62
N THR A 180 5.55 -2.94 15.55
CA THR A 180 5.64 -4.07 16.50
C THR A 180 6.35 -5.32 15.96
N HIS A 181 6.85 -5.25 14.72
CA HIS A 181 7.58 -6.31 14.01
C HIS A 181 9.02 -5.91 13.64
N THR A 182 9.69 -5.15 14.50
CA THR A 182 11.05 -4.60 14.26
C THR A 182 12.14 -5.13 15.19
N GLU A 183 11.88 -6.25 15.86
CA GLU A 183 12.91 -6.98 16.58
C GLU A 183 14.07 -7.41 15.66
N PRO A 184 15.31 -7.50 16.17
CA PRO A 184 16.42 -8.06 15.41
C PRO A 184 16.07 -9.42 14.82
N GLY A 185 16.33 -9.58 13.53
CA GLY A 185 16.02 -10.81 12.81
C GLY A 185 14.62 -10.87 12.20
N SER A 186 13.74 -9.89 12.43
CA SER A 186 12.48 -9.79 11.67
C SER A 186 12.74 -9.46 10.19
N SER A 187 11.73 -9.67 9.35
CA SER A 187 11.71 -9.27 7.94
C SER A 187 12.07 -7.80 7.72
N MET A 188 11.69 -6.91 8.63
CA MET A 188 12.11 -5.49 8.60
C MET A 188 13.63 -5.26 8.64
N HIS A 189 14.39 -6.24 9.15
CA HIS A 189 15.86 -6.21 9.13
C HIS A 189 16.42 -7.12 8.05
N ARG A 190 15.92 -8.35 7.93
CA ARG A 190 16.42 -9.34 6.95
C ARG A 190 16.24 -8.87 5.51
N ASN A 191 15.13 -8.20 5.23
CA ASN A 191 14.75 -7.80 3.87
C ASN A 191 15.03 -6.31 3.59
N ALA A 192 15.67 -5.59 4.51
CA ALA A 192 15.93 -4.16 4.37
C ALA A 192 16.77 -3.81 3.12
N SER A 193 17.60 -4.74 2.64
CA SER A 193 18.40 -4.56 1.42
C SER A 193 17.66 -4.97 0.14
N SER A 194 16.59 -5.76 0.26
CA SER A 194 15.80 -6.29 -0.86
C SER A 194 14.47 -5.55 -1.05
N ASP A 195 14.27 -4.44 -0.37
CA ASP A 195 13.06 -3.63 -0.42
C ASP A 195 13.41 -2.14 -0.48
N TYR A 196 12.55 -1.35 -1.10
CA TYR A 196 12.72 0.09 -1.29
C TYR A 196 11.82 0.95 -0.39
N ILE A 197 10.88 0.37 0.35
CA ILE A 197 10.01 1.12 1.27
C ILE A 197 10.51 1.15 2.73
N THR A 198 11.71 0.63 3.00
CA THR A 198 12.31 0.62 4.35
C THR A 198 12.35 2.02 4.99
N LEU A 199 12.72 3.05 4.21
CA LEU A 199 12.79 4.41 4.70
C LEU A 199 11.40 4.98 5.02
N LEU A 200 10.41 4.69 4.18
CA LEU A 200 9.04 5.12 4.35
C LEU A 200 8.51 4.66 5.72
N PHE A 201 8.72 3.39 6.04
CA PHE A 201 8.30 2.83 7.31
C PHE A 201 9.16 3.32 8.50
N LYS A 202 10.48 3.16 8.44
CA LYS A 202 11.39 3.48 9.56
C LYS A 202 11.43 4.97 9.92
N SER A 203 11.05 5.86 9.00
CA SER A 203 10.93 7.29 9.28
C SER A 203 9.86 7.61 10.34
N ARG A 204 8.88 6.70 10.54
CA ARG A 204 7.63 6.91 11.29
C ARG A 204 6.80 8.10 10.79
N TYR A 205 7.09 8.60 9.58
CA TYR A 205 6.33 9.67 8.96
C TYR A 205 4.87 9.23 8.73
N CYS A 206 4.66 8.06 8.11
CA CYS A 206 3.32 7.53 7.84
C CYS A 206 2.53 7.32 9.13
N THR A 207 3.14 6.74 10.16
CA THR A 207 2.52 6.60 11.49
C THR A 207 2.11 7.96 12.04
N ARG A 208 3.02 8.96 12.03
CA ARG A 208 2.72 10.31 12.50
C ARG A 208 1.60 10.97 11.68
N ALA A 209 1.59 10.79 10.36
CA ALA A 209 0.59 11.36 9.47
C ALA A 209 -0.81 10.81 9.77
N LEU A 210 -0.93 9.50 10.07
CA LEU A 210 -2.21 8.86 10.37
C LEU A 210 -2.73 9.16 11.78
N VAL A 211 -1.86 9.08 12.81
CA VAL A 211 -2.31 9.38 14.19
C VAL A 211 -2.51 10.88 14.42
N GLY A 212 -1.82 11.72 13.63
CA GLY A 212 -1.88 13.17 13.70
C GLY A 212 -1.55 13.71 15.10
N ARG A 213 -2.55 14.28 15.78
CA ARG A 213 -2.44 14.88 17.12
C ARG A 213 -2.37 13.88 18.26
N HIS A 214 -2.64 12.60 18.01
CA HIS A 214 -2.48 11.57 19.03
C HIS A 214 -1.01 11.21 19.32
N PRO A 215 -0.72 10.59 20.48
CA PRO A 215 0.54 9.90 20.71
C PRO A 215 0.82 8.85 19.63
N LEU A 216 2.10 8.63 19.29
CA LEU A 216 2.48 7.65 18.26
C LEU A 216 2.09 6.23 18.65
N GLU A 217 2.07 5.97 19.95
CA GLU A 217 1.76 4.69 20.56
C GLU A 217 0.30 4.27 20.30
N MET A 218 -0.60 5.21 19.96
CA MET A 218 -1.96 4.87 19.54
C MET A 218 -1.97 3.95 18.32
N ALA A 219 -1.01 4.09 17.41
CA ALA A 219 -0.90 3.21 16.25
C ALA A 219 -0.70 1.75 16.66
N ASN A 220 -0.09 1.47 17.82
CA ASN A 220 0.11 0.10 18.30
C ASN A 220 -1.18 -0.62 18.69
N THR A 221 -2.24 0.11 19.01
CA THR A 221 -3.48 -0.46 19.56
C THR A 221 -4.71 -0.12 18.71
N SER A 222 -4.53 0.61 17.61
CA SER A 222 -5.61 0.94 16.69
C SER A 222 -5.76 -0.15 15.64
N MET A 223 -6.92 -0.82 15.64
CA MET A 223 -7.28 -1.80 14.62
C MET A 223 -7.28 -1.19 13.21
N CYS A 224 -7.67 0.07 13.07
CA CYS A 224 -7.75 0.74 11.77
C CYS A 224 -6.36 1.11 11.20
N ILE A 225 -5.34 1.26 12.05
CA ILE A 225 -3.99 1.65 11.64
C ILE A 225 -3.04 0.45 11.61
N SER A 226 -3.22 -0.52 12.51
CA SER A 226 -2.31 -1.64 12.68
C SER A 226 -3.06 -2.91 13.08
N PRO A 227 -3.89 -3.46 12.18
CA PRO A 227 -4.66 -4.68 12.44
C PRO A 227 -3.77 -5.90 12.71
N ALA A 228 -2.50 -5.88 12.33
CA ALA A 228 -1.52 -6.92 12.63
C ALA A 228 -0.65 -6.62 13.86
N SER A 229 -0.82 -5.49 14.54
CA SER A 229 0.02 -5.12 15.69
C SER A 229 -0.01 -6.21 16.76
N ARG A 230 1.16 -6.57 17.28
CA ARG A 230 1.34 -7.52 18.40
C ARG A 230 0.89 -6.95 19.74
N LYS A 231 0.64 -5.64 19.82
CA LYS A 231 0.07 -4.96 21.00
C LYS A 231 -1.44 -4.76 20.89
N LEU A 232 -2.05 -5.14 19.76
CA LEU A 232 -3.49 -5.10 19.59
C LEU A 232 -4.13 -6.17 20.48
N VAL A 233 -5.15 -5.78 21.25
CA VAL A 233 -5.93 -6.71 22.07
C VAL A 233 -6.90 -7.43 21.15
N ASP A 234 -6.73 -8.74 21.00
CA ASP A 234 -7.62 -9.58 20.22
C ASP A 234 -8.99 -9.66 20.91
N THR A 235 -10.01 -9.14 20.24
CA THR A 235 -11.39 -9.12 20.77
C THR A 235 -12.23 -10.09 19.93
N PRO A 236 -13.00 -11.01 20.54
CA PRO A 236 -13.82 -11.96 19.79
C PRO A 236 -14.68 -11.28 18.73
N GLY A 237 -14.62 -11.78 17.50
CA GLY A 237 -15.34 -11.23 16.35
C GLY A 237 -14.64 -10.07 15.63
N MET A 238 -13.52 -9.55 16.14
CA MET A 238 -12.79 -8.41 15.53
C MET A 238 -12.43 -8.65 14.06
N PHE A 239 -11.97 -9.86 13.74
CA PHE A 239 -11.55 -10.24 12.38
C PHE A 239 -12.55 -11.16 11.68
N GLY A 240 -13.71 -11.41 12.27
CA GLY A 240 -14.69 -12.36 11.75
C GLY A 240 -15.64 -11.74 10.72
N GLY A 241 -16.24 -12.59 9.89
CA GLY A 241 -17.25 -12.17 8.91
C GLY A 241 -16.68 -11.53 7.65
N LEU A 242 -15.39 -11.71 7.38
CA LEU A 242 -14.78 -11.23 6.14
C LEU A 242 -15.26 -12.07 4.93
N PRO A 243 -15.40 -11.43 3.76
CA PRO A 243 -15.58 -12.15 2.51
C PRO A 243 -14.34 -13.01 2.19
N PRO A 244 -14.43 -13.95 1.24
CA PRO A 244 -13.25 -14.63 0.70
C PRO A 244 -12.15 -13.60 0.41
N THR A 245 -10.97 -13.80 0.98
CA THR A 245 -9.88 -12.83 0.97
C THR A 245 -8.63 -13.46 0.40
N CYS A 246 -8.02 -12.79 -0.58
CA CYS A 246 -6.71 -13.15 -1.10
C CYS A 246 -5.64 -12.20 -0.55
N ILE A 247 -4.57 -12.75 0.00
CA ILE A 247 -3.39 -12.02 0.47
C ILE A 247 -2.20 -12.48 -0.36
N PHE A 248 -1.56 -11.53 -1.04
CA PHE A 248 -0.31 -11.74 -1.74
C PHE A 248 0.82 -11.02 -1.00
N ILE A 249 1.95 -11.69 -0.81
CA ILE A 249 3.16 -11.11 -0.19
C ILE A 249 4.42 -11.73 -0.78
N GLY A 250 5.46 -10.91 -0.94
CA GLY A 250 6.78 -11.37 -1.33
C GLY A 250 7.68 -11.70 -0.14
N ASP A 251 8.48 -12.77 -0.23
CA ASP A 251 9.40 -13.14 0.85
C ASP A 251 10.59 -12.18 1.01
N ALA A 252 10.83 -11.32 0.02
CA ALA A 252 11.87 -10.29 0.01
C ALA A 252 11.32 -8.92 0.44
N GLU A 253 10.06 -8.84 0.87
CA GLU A 253 9.40 -7.63 1.36
C GLU A 253 9.58 -7.45 2.88
N ILE A 254 9.74 -6.21 3.34
CA ILE A 254 9.91 -5.91 4.78
C ILE A 254 8.64 -6.15 5.61
N PHE A 255 7.46 -6.17 4.98
CA PHE A 255 6.18 -6.39 5.65
C PHE A 255 5.81 -7.87 5.84
N LEU A 256 6.67 -8.80 5.44
CA LEU A 256 6.37 -10.23 5.48
C LEU A 256 5.84 -10.72 6.85
N ASP A 257 6.52 -10.40 7.95
CA ASP A 257 6.12 -10.95 9.26
C ASP A 257 4.83 -10.32 9.81
N GLN A 258 4.55 -9.05 9.52
CA GLN A 258 3.28 -8.43 9.90
C GLN A 258 2.12 -9.00 9.07
N VAL A 259 2.35 -9.28 7.77
CA VAL A 259 1.33 -9.90 6.91
C VAL A 259 1.05 -11.34 7.33
N ARG A 260 2.07 -12.11 7.75
CA ARG A 260 1.87 -13.44 8.35
C ARG A 260 1.03 -13.38 9.62
N THR A 261 1.28 -12.41 10.51
CA THR A 261 0.46 -12.20 11.70
C THR A 261 -1.00 -11.88 11.35
N LEU A 262 -1.23 -11.01 10.35
CA LEU A 262 -2.59 -10.74 9.88
C LEU A 262 -3.25 -11.99 9.31
N ARG A 263 -2.57 -12.72 8.42
CA ARG A 263 -3.05 -13.98 7.83
C ARG A 263 -3.53 -14.94 8.91
N ASP A 264 -2.71 -15.15 9.95
CA ASP A 264 -3.04 -16.10 11.02
C ASP A 264 -4.30 -15.66 11.77
N ARG A 265 -4.43 -14.36 12.10
CA ARG A 265 -5.65 -13.80 12.70
C ARG A 265 -6.87 -14.00 11.81
N LEU A 266 -6.76 -13.71 10.51
CA LEU A 266 -7.89 -13.85 9.59
C LEU A 266 -8.30 -15.31 9.42
N ARG A 267 -7.35 -16.24 9.34
CA ARG A 267 -7.63 -17.68 9.26
C ARG A 267 -8.30 -18.20 10.52
N THR A 268 -7.80 -17.81 11.70
CA THR A 268 -8.42 -18.18 12.98
C THR A 268 -9.85 -17.67 13.08
N ALA A 269 -10.13 -16.45 12.59
CA ALA A 269 -11.45 -15.84 12.71
C ALA A 269 -12.46 -16.28 11.62
N ASN A 270 -12.01 -16.72 10.44
CA ASN A 270 -12.89 -16.96 9.28
C ASN A 270 -12.83 -18.38 8.70
N GLY A 271 -11.85 -19.20 9.10
CA GLY A 271 -11.54 -20.48 8.45
C GLY A 271 -10.38 -20.34 7.46
N GLU A 272 -9.61 -21.43 7.28
CA GLU A 272 -8.46 -21.43 6.36
C GLU A 272 -8.89 -21.33 4.90
N GLU A 273 -10.03 -21.94 4.56
CA GLU A 273 -10.59 -22.03 3.22
C GLU A 273 -11.02 -20.68 2.65
N LYS A 274 -11.39 -19.73 3.51
CA LYS A 274 -11.77 -18.37 3.08
C LYS A 274 -10.58 -17.46 2.81
N ILE A 275 -9.37 -17.85 3.24
CA ILE A 275 -8.17 -17.00 3.16
C ILE A 275 -7.15 -17.63 2.21
N LYS A 276 -7.19 -17.21 0.93
CA LYS A 276 -6.15 -17.56 -0.05
C LYS A 276 -4.88 -16.77 0.26
N TYR A 277 -3.85 -17.45 0.76
CA TYR A 277 -2.55 -16.83 1.07
C TYR A 277 -1.49 -17.25 0.06
N MET A 278 -0.82 -16.28 -0.53
CA MET A 278 0.22 -16.47 -1.53
C MET A 278 1.50 -15.76 -1.07
N GLU A 279 2.50 -16.54 -0.69
CA GLU A 279 3.82 -16.05 -0.32
C GLU A 279 4.85 -16.48 -1.37
N TRP A 280 5.40 -15.51 -2.10
CA TRP A 280 6.20 -15.78 -3.29
C TRP A 280 7.67 -15.45 -3.07
N ALA A 281 8.54 -16.37 -3.48
CA ALA A 281 9.97 -16.20 -3.37
C ALA A 281 10.47 -15.06 -4.26
N ASP A 282 11.45 -14.33 -3.76
CA ASP A 282 12.19 -13.26 -4.41
C ASP A 282 11.39 -12.02 -4.78
N VAL A 283 10.10 -11.95 -4.44
CA VAL A 283 9.23 -10.82 -4.69
C VAL A 283 9.39 -9.77 -3.57
N THR A 284 9.43 -8.49 -3.94
CA THR A 284 9.47 -7.35 -2.99
C THR A 284 8.19 -6.53 -3.11
N HIS A 285 8.15 -5.38 -2.42
CA HIS A 285 6.99 -4.52 -2.32
C HIS A 285 6.43 -4.03 -3.66
N ASP A 286 5.09 -4.02 -3.76
CA ASP A 286 4.29 -3.62 -4.92
C ASP A 286 4.70 -4.25 -6.26
N PRO A 287 4.74 -5.59 -6.34
CA PRO A 287 5.21 -6.25 -7.54
C PRO A 287 4.29 -6.05 -8.75
N PHE A 288 3.02 -5.69 -8.52
CA PHE A 288 2.06 -5.43 -9.59
C PHE A 288 2.24 -4.07 -10.27
N MET A 289 2.87 -3.11 -9.57
CA MET A 289 3.19 -1.78 -10.10
C MET A 289 4.35 -1.84 -11.10
N TRP A 290 5.26 -2.81 -10.95
CA TRP A 290 6.56 -2.75 -11.59
C TRP A 290 6.84 -3.90 -12.59
N PRO A 291 7.11 -3.59 -13.88
CA PRO A 291 7.44 -4.61 -14.88
C PRO A 291 8.74 -5.38 -14.63
N TRP A 292 9.63 -4.91 -13.74
CA TRP A 292 10.89 -5.62 -13.45
C TRP A 292 10.70 -6.84 -12.53
N HIS A 293 9.47 -7.05 -12.04
CA HIS A 293 9.05 -8.26 -11.31
C HIS A 293 8.52 -9.37 -12.21
N GLU A 294 8.68 -9.27 -13.54
CA GLU A 294 8.34 -10.38 -14.42
C GLU A 294 9.39 -11.52 -14.31
N PRO A 295 8.95 -12.79 -14.32
CA PRO A 295 7.58 -13.26 -14.60
C PRO A 295 6.65 -13.33 -13.36
N GLU A 296 7.16 -13.11 -12.15
CA GLU A 296 6.38 -13.27 -10.91
C GLU A 296 5.11 -12.42 -10.91
N ARG A 297 5.20 -11.18 -11.38
CA ARG A 297 4.05 -10.26 -11.52
C ARG A 297 2.93 -10.87 -12.36
N THR A 298 3.20 -11.27 -13.60
CA THR A 298 2.16 -11.85 -14.49
C THR A 298 1.61 -13.16 -13.93
N LEU A 299 2.48 -14.03 -13.41
CA LEU A 299 2.05 -15.31 -12.86
C LEU A 299 1.15 -15.12 -11.63
N ALA A 300 1.48 -14.18 -10.74
CA ALA A 300 0.67 -13.87 -9.57
C ALA A 300 -0.69 -13.29 -9.95
N LEU A 301 -0.74 -12.38 -10.93
CA LEU A 301 -2.00 -11.86 -11.45
C LEU A 301 -2.89 -12.96 -12.07
N ARG A 302 -2.29 -13.94 -12.77
CA ARG A 302 -3.04 -15.10 -13.28
C ARG A 302 -3.62 -15.96 -12.15
N GLU A 303 -2.86 -16.18 -11.08
CA GLU A 303 -3.34 -16.96 -9.93
C GLU A 303 -4.43 -16.23 -9.12
N ILE A 304 -4.37 -14.90 -9.06
CA ILE A 304 -5.44 -14.06 -8.51
C ILE A 304 -6.67 -14.12 -9.42
N ALA A 305 -6.51 -14.00 -10.74
CA ALA A 305 -7.62 -14.11 -11.69
C ALA A 305 -8.35 -15.45 -11.58
N LYS A 306 -7.62 -16.57 -11.53
CA LYS A 306 -8.20 -17.90 -11.30
C LYS A 306 -9.01 -17.97 -10.01
N TRP A 307 -8.49 -17.39 -8.92
CA TRP A 307 -9.22 -17.34 -7.66
C TRP A 307 -10.49 -16.51 -7.73
N LEU A 308 -10.47 -15.39 -8.46
CA LEU A 308 -11.64 -14.55 -8.68
C LEU A 308 -12.73 -15.27 -9.51
N GLU A 309 -12.35 -16.23 -10.35
CA GLU A 309 -13.29 -17.08 -11.10
C GLU A 309 -13.92 -18.18 -10.23
N GLU A 310 -13.25 -18.57 -9.13
CA GLU A 310 -13.72 -19.60 -8.19
C GLU A 310 -14.72 -19.08 -7.15
N ILE A 311 -14.80 -17.76 -6.95
CA ILE A 311 -15.68 -17.10 -5.97
C ILE A 311 -16.84 -16.35 -6.62
#